data_AF-A0A9X1WUA9-F1
#
_entry.id   AF-A0A9X1WUA9-F1
#
_cell.length_a   1.000
_cell.length_b   1.000
_cell.length_c   1.000
_cell.angle_alpha   90.00
_cell.angle_beta   90.00
_cell.angle_gamma   90.00
#
_symmetry.space_group_name_H-M   'P 1'
#
loop_
_entity.id
_entity.type
_entity.pdbx_description
1 polymer ?
#
loop_
_entity_poly.entity_id
_entity_poly.type
_entity_poly.pdbx_seq_one_letter_code
_entity_poly.pdbx_strand_id
1 'polypeptide(L)'
;MNGEILVELDDLLQAERELSWLLGRIQADEQEARSLYQRLDDWTGLSAGVTRELVEAFFSGLAGRVRSIEQQKAELIRYVELMKQADQMR
;
A
#
# COMPACT_ATOMS: atom_id res chain seq x y z
N MET A 1 -28.53 -16.41 -3.64
CA MET A 1 -28.32 -14.99 -3.97
C MET A 1 -26.91 -14.83 -4.52
N ASN A 2 -26.71 -15.14 -5.80
CA ASN A 2 -25.47 -14.80 -6.50
C ASN A 2 -25.70 -13.44 -7.13
N GLY A 3 -25.45 -12.38 -6.37
CA GLY A 3 -25.35 -11.04 -6.93
C GLY A 3 -24.00 -10.97 -7.61
N GLU A 4 -23.93 -11.32 -8.89
CA GLU A 4 -22.78 -10.95 -9.72
C GLU A 4 -22.66 -9.43 -9.64
N ILE A 5 -21.66 -8.95 -8.92
CA ILE A 5 -21.32 -7.54 -8.96
C ILE A 5 -20.80 -7.31 -10.38
N LEU A 6 -21.63 -6.71 -11.22
CA LEU A 6 -21.23 -6.18 -12.51
C LEU A 6 -20.31 -4.99 -12.21
N VAL A 7 -19.01 -5.26 -12.13
CA VAL A 7 -17.99 -4.22 -12.03
C VAL A 7 -17.53 -3.93 -13.45
N GLU A 8 -17.60 -2.67 -13.86
CA GLU A 8 -17.14 -2.27 -15.17
C GLU A 8 -15.61 -2.23 -15.22
N LEU A 9 -15.03 -2.51 -16.39
CA LEU A 9 -13.58 -2.48 -16.60
C LEU A 9 -12.97 -1.14 -16.18
N ASP A 10 -13.68 -0.04 -16.42
CA ASP A 10 -13.27 1.31 -16.05
C ASP A 10 -13.18 1.52 -14.54
N ASP A 11 -14.08 0.91 -13.76
CA ASP A 11 -14.08 0.99 -12.29
C ASP A 11 -12.84 0.29 -11.72
N LEU A 12 -12.47 -0.87 -12.30
CA LEU A 12 -11.27 -1.61 -11.90
C LEU A 12 -9.99 -0.84 -12.24
N LEU A 13 -9.95 -0.21 -13.41
CA LEU A 13 -8.82 0.64 -13.81
C LEU A 13 -8.72 1.88 -12.93
N GLN A 14 -9.85 2.45 -12.50
CA GLN A 14 -9.86 3.56 -11.55
C GLN A 14 -9.33 3.13 -10.19
N ALA A 15 -9.78 2.00 -9.67
CA ALA A 15 -9.28 1.44 -8.42
C ALA A 15 -7.75 1.16 -8.47
N GLU A 16 -7.22 0.67 -9.59
CA GLU A 16 -5.78 0.44 -9.75
C GLU A 16 -4.99 1.76 -9.66
N ARG A 17 -5.48 2.83 -10.28
CA ARG A 17 -4.86 4.17 -10.21
C ARG A 17 -4.86 4.70 -8.79
N GLU A 18 -5.97 4.54 -8.07
CA GLU A 18 -6.10 4.99 -6.68
C GLU A 18 -5.15 4.23 -5.75
N LEU A 19 -5.04 2.90 -5.90
CA LEU A 19 -4.09 2.09 -5.15
C LEU A 19 -2.64 2.48 -5.46
N SER A 20 -2.32 2.74 -6.73
CA SER A 20 -1.00 3.23 -7.15
C SER A 20 -0.64 4.57 -6.50
N TRP A 21 -1.59 5.51 -6.51
CA TRP A 21 -1.40 6.82 -5.88
C TRP A 21 -1.21 6.69 -4.37
N LEU A 22 -2.03 5.86 -3.71
CA LEU A 22 -1.94 5.62 -2.27
C LEU A 22 -0.60 5.01 -1.88
N LEU A 23 -0.12 4.01 -2.63
CA LEU A 23 1.19 3.39 -2.40
C LEU A 23 2.32 4.41 -2.52
N GLY A 24 2.30 5.24 -3.58
CA GLY A 24 3.30 6.29 -3.76
C GLY A 24 3.32 7.30 -2.60
N ARG A 25 2.14 7.66 -2.09
CA ARG A 25 2.03 8.56 -0.94
C ARG A 25 2.57 7.92 0.35
N ILE A 26 2.22 6.67 0.62
CA ILE A 26 2.73 5.93 1.79
C ILE A 26 4.26 5.83 1.74
N GLN A 27 4.84 5.54 0.58
CA GLN A 27 6.29 5.45 0.42
C GLN A 27 6.99 6.81 0.65
N ALA A 28 6.38 7.91 0.17
CA ALA A 28 6.91 9.25 0.42
C ALA A 28 6.87 9.61 1.92
N ASP A 29 5.73 9.37 2.58
CA ASP A 29 5.56 9.61 4.02
C ASP A 29 6.51 8.73 4.86
N GLU A 30 6.74 7.48 4.46
CA GLU A 30 7.72 6.59 5.09
C GLU A 30 9.13 7.15 4.98
N GLN A 31 9.53 7.60 3.79
CA GLN A 31 10.86 8.16 3.56
C GLN A 31 11.09 9.42 4.40
N GLU A 32 10.09 10.29 4.50
CA GLU A 32 10.13 11.46 5.38
C GLU A 32 10.29 11.06 6.85
N ALA A 33 9.46 10.12 7.33
CA ALA A 33 9.53 9.64 8.70
C ALA A 33 10.90 9.01 9.02
N ARG A 34 11.50 8.26 8.07
CA ARG A 34 12.85 7.70 8.24
C ARG A 34 13.91 8.78 8.35
N SER A 35 13.80 9.86 7.57
CA SER A 35 14.71 11.00 7.66
C SER A 35 14.61 11.71 9.02
N LEU A 36 13.40 11.85 9.56
CA LEU A 36 13.17 12.42 10.90
C LEU A 36 13.72 11.51 11.99
N TYR A 37 13.55 10.19 11.85
CA TYR A 37 14.09 9.21 12.78
C TYR A 37 15.62 9.25 12.85
N GLN A 38 16.31 9.37 11.70
CA GLN A 38 17.77 9.50 11.66
C GLN A 38 18.27 10.73 12.40
N ARG A 39 17.47 11.81 12.49
CA ARG A 39 17.86 13.02 13.24
C ARG A 39 17.81 12.82 14.75
N LEU A 40 17.26 11.71 15.24
CA LEU A 40 17.21 11.36 16.66
C LEU A 40 18.41 10.51 17.11
N ASP A 41 19.44 10.33 16.26
CA ASP A 41 20.58 9.45 16.56
C ASP A 41 21.31 9.86 17.86
N ASP A 42 21.48 11.17 18.06
CA ASP A 42 22.15 11.73 19.25
C ASP A 42 21.26 11.76 20.49
N TRP A 43 19.97 11.41 20.37
CA TRP A 43 19.04 11.45 21.49
C TRP A 43 19.19 10.22 22.38
N THR A 44 19.64 10.40 23.61
CA THR A 44 19.91 9.30 24.55
C THR A 44 18.96 9.31 25.75
N GLY A 45 18.90 8.17 26.46
CA GLY A 45 18.06 7.99 27.64
C GLY A 45 16.85 7.07 27.41
N LEU A 46 16.11 6.82 28.49
CA LEU A 46 14.99 5.86 28.50
C LEU A 46 13.86 6.26 27.53
N SER A 47 13.51 7.55 27.46
CA SER A 47 12.50 8.08 26.55
C SER A 47 12.87 7.93 25.08
N ALA A 48 14.16 8.10 24.75
CA ALA A 48 14.67 7.85 23.42
C ALA A 48 14.55 6.37 23.04
N GLY A 49 14.89 5.47 23.97
CA GLY A 49 14.73 4.02 23.79
C GLY A 49 13.27 3.63 23.46
N VAL A 50 12.33 4.06 24.30
CA VAL A 50 10.89 3.79 24.09
C VAL A 50 10.40 4.37 22.76
N THR A 51 10.86 5.57 22.40
CA THR A 51 10.46 6.20 21.14
C THR A 51 10.99 5.44 19.93
N ARG A 52 12.23 4.92 19.98
CA ARG A 52 12.77 4.07 18.91
C ARG A 52 11.94 2.81 18.72
N GLU A 53 11.62 2.11 19.81
CA GLU A 53 10.79 0.90 19.73
C GLU A 53 9.42 1.17 19.09
N LEU A 54 8.76 2.27 19.46
CA LEU A 54 7.48 2.66 18.87
C LEU A 54 7.59 2.97 17.37
N VAL A 55 8.65 3.67 16.97
CA VAL A 55 8.89 4.04 15.57
C VAL A 55 9.25 2.81 14.73
N GLU A 56 10.07 1.90 15.25
CA GLU A 56 10.42 0.64 14.58
C GLU A 56 9.20 -0.27 14.43
N ALA A 57 8.37 -0.38 15.46
CA ALA A 57 7.10 -1.10 15.39
C ALA A 57 6.15 -0.49 14.34
N PHE A 58 6.08 0.85 14.29
CA PHE A 58 5.32 1.57 13.26
C PHE A 58 5.82 1.25 11.84
N PHE A 59 7.13 1.32 11.59
CA PHE A 59 7.69 1.01 10.26
C PHE A 59 7.46 -0.46 9.86
N SER A 60 7.59 -1.39 10.81
CA SER A 60 7.30 -2.80 10.56
C SER A 60 5.83 -3.02 10.17
N GLY A 61 4.91 -2.40 10.90
CA GLY A 61 3.49 -2.43 10.59
C GLY A 61 3.16 -1.79 9.24
N LEU A 62 3.77 -0.66 8.93
CA LEU A 62 3.60 0.04 7.66
C LEU A 62 4.07 -0.82 6.49
N ALA A 63 5.24 -1.44 6.58
CA ALA A 63 5.76 -2.35 5.57
C ALA A 63 4.82 -3.55 5.34
N GLY A 64 4.22 -4.09 6.40
CA GLY A 64 3.18 -5.12 6.28
C GLY A 64 1.96 -4.65 5.49
N ARG A 65 1.52 -3.41 5.74
CA ARG A 65 0.35 -2.84 5.07
C ARG A 65 0.63 -2.49 3.60
N VAL A 66 1.82 -1.96 3.30
CA VAL A 66 2.28 -1.72 1.91
C VAL A 66 2.24 -3.03 1.12
N ARG A 67 2.84 -4.11 1.64
CA ARG A 67 2.80 -5.43 0.99
C ARG A 67 1.39 -5.92 0.72
N SER A 68 0.47 -5.74 1.68
CA SER A 68 -0.93 -6.13 1.51
C SER A 68 -1.62 -5.35 0.37
N ILE A 69 -1.35 -4.05 0.26
CA ILE A 69 -1.92 -3.19 -0.79
C ILE A 69 -1.31 -3.55 -2.15
N GLU A 70 0.00 -3.80 -2.22
CA GLU A 70 0.67 -4.27 -3.43
C GLU A 70 0.10 -5.60 -3.92
N GLN A 71 -0.18 -6.54 -3.01
CA GLN A 71 -0.82 -7.80 -3.35
C GLN A 71 -2.23 -7.59 -3.92
N GLN A 72 -3.06 -6.77 -3.27
CA GLN A 72 -4.41 -6.44 -3.76
C GLN A 72 -4.38 -5.78 -5.14
N LYS A 73 -3.44 -4.86 -5.35
CA LYS A 73 -3.21 -4.23 -6.66
C LYS A 73 -2.82 -5.27 -7.71
N ALA A 74 -1.93 -6.20 -7.40
CA ALA A 74 -1.52 -7.26 -8.33
C ALA A 74 -2.69 -8.20 -8.68
N GLU A 75 -3.55 -8.52 -7.72
CA GLU A 75 -4.77 -9.30 -7.94
C GLU A 75 -5.76 -8.56 -8.85
N LEU A 76 -5.94 -7.25 -8.63
CA LEU A 76 -6.78 -6.40 -9.45
C LEU A 76 -6.31 -6.33 -10.91
N ILE A 77 -5.00 -6.15 -11.13
CA ILE A 77 -4.41 -6.13 -12.48
C ILE A 77 -4.65 -7.45 -13.21
N ARG A 78 -4.42 -8.59 -12.54
CA ARG A 78 -4.71 -9.91 -13.13
C ARG A 78 -6.17 -10.06 -13.51
N TYR A 79 -7.08 -9.59 -12.66
CA TYR A 79 -8.52 -9.66 -12.94
C TYR A 79 -8.92 -8.79 -14.15
N VAL A 80 -8.37 -7.57 -14.25
CA VAL A 80 -8.54 -6.67 -15.41
C VAL A 80 -8.06 -7.33 -16.71
N GLU A 81 -6.91 -8.00 -16.69
CA GLU A 81 -6.39 -8.73 -17.86
C GLU A 81 -7.33 -9.86 -18.30
N LEU A 82 -7.86 -10.62 -17.35
CA LEU A 82 -8.82 -11.69 -17.62
C LEU A 82 -10.12 -11.16 -18.23
N MET A 83 -10.67 -10.05 -17.72
CA MET A 83 -11.87 -9.43 -18.31
C MET A 83 -11.64 -8.96 -19.74
N LYS A 84 -10.50 -8.29 -19.99
CA LYS A 84 -10.13 -7.86 -21.35
C LYS A 84 -10.05 -9.02 -22.34
N GLN A 85 -9.48 -10.15 -21.93
CA GLN A 85 -9.40 -11.35 -22.76
C GLN A 85 -10.78 -11.96 -23.01
N ALA A 86 -11.64 -12.01 -22.00
CA ALA A 86 -12.99 -12.54 -22.14
C ALA A 86 -13.84 -11.71 -23.11
N ASP A 87 -13.73 -10.38 -23.05
CA ASP A 87 -14.44 -9.48 -23.97
C ASP A 87 -13.91 -9.57 -25.41
N GLN A 88 -12.62 -9.84 -25.61
CA GLN A 88 -12.03 -10.05 -26.94
C GLN A 88 -12.42 -11.38 -27.59
N MET A 89 -12.83 -12.38 -26.79
CA MET A 89 -13.29 -13.69 -27.27
C MET A 89 -14.78 -13.73 -27.62
N ARG A 90 -15.50 -12.61 -27.41
CA ARG A 90 -16.93 -12.45 -27.70
C ARG A 90 -17.16 -11.78 -29.05
#